data_AF-F2XHE0-F1
#
_entry.id   AF-F2XHE0-F1
#
_cell.length_a   1.000
_cell.length_b   1.000
_cell.length_c   1.000
_cell.angle_alpha   90.00
_cell.angle_beta   90.00
_cell.angle_gamma   90.00
#
_symmetry.space_group_name_H-M   'P 1'
#
loop_
_entity.id
_entity.type
_entity.pdbx_description
1 polymer ?
#
loop_
_entity_poly.entity_id
_entity_poly.type
_entity_poly.pdbx_seq_one_letter_code
_entity_poly.pdbx_strand_id
1 'polypeptide(L)'
;GWQYRFPPRQYVIMCGRPLLDWTVREQVLASDRIALRQRTEAVTLTGDGTRVSGVEVHGLDDGAREVLEADLVIDATGRGSGLRKWLSALGLPPVEVDIVDAGIAYSTRQFVAPPGATAGFPAVNVAADHRERRPGRFGVVFPQEGGRWMVTLSCTRGGDLPTTEEDFLPYARSLRDPLVAQLIAPVEPITPVFVSRIGVNRRLYPERLDRWPDGLLVLGDSLAAFNPIHGHG
;
A
#
# COMPACT_ATOMS: atom_id res chain seq x y z
N GLY A 1 -19.64 -16.23 14.16
CA GLY A 1 -19.21 -16.19 15.56
C GLY A 1 -17.85 -15.54 15.66
N TRP A 2 -17.47 -15.10 16.86
CA TRP A 2 -16.16 -14.52 17.13
C TRP A 2 -15.05 -15.56 17.03
N GLN A 3 -13.88 -15.17 16.55
CA GLN A 3 -12.70 -16.02 16.59
C GLN A 3 -12.16 -16.13 18.03
N TYR A 4 -11.57 -17.28 18.35
CA TYR A 4 -10.92 -17.51 19.64
C TYR A 4 -9.70 -16.58 19.81
N ARG A 5 -9.55 -15.99 20.99
CA ARG A 5 -8.39 -15.13 21.31
C ARG A 5 -7.25 -15.99 21.86
N PHE A 6 -6.12 -16.00 21.16
CA PHE A 6 -4.90 -16.65 21.63
C PHE A 6 -4.05 -15.67 22.45
N PRO A 7 -3.23 -16.14 23.42
CA PRO A 7 -2.22 -15.29 24.06
C PRO A 7 -1.32 -14.62 23.01
N PRO A 8 -1.03 -13.32 23.14
CA PRO A 8 -0.25 -12.60 22.14
C PRO A 8 1.17 -13.17 22.06
N ARG A 9 1.59 -13.56 20.85
CA ARG A 9 2.99 -13.98 20.55
C ARG A 9 3.76 -12.94 19.74
N GLN A 10 3.05 -11.93 19.25
CA GLN A 10 3.52 -10.89 18.34
C GLN A 10 2.73 -9.63 18.66
N TYR A 11 3.31 -8.47 18.39
CA TYR A 11 2.61 -7.19 18.43
C TYR A 11 2.64 -6.56 17.05
N VAL A 12 1.65 -5.73 16.78
CA VAL A 12 1.54 -4.95 15.55
C VAL A 12 1.48 -3.49 15.95
N ILE A 13 2.24 -2.65 15.24
CA ILE A 13 2.19 -1.20 15.41
C ILE A 13 1.13 -0.68 14.45
N MET A 14 -0.02 -0.27 15.01
CA MET A 14 -1.09 0.35 14.23
C MET A 14 -0.81 1.85 14.11
N CYS A 15 -0.29 2.27 12.96
CA CYS A 15 -0.03 3.67 12.65
C CYS A 15 -0.42 3.99 11.20
N GLY A 16 -0.59 5.28 10.92
CA GLY A 16 -0.72 5.81 9.58
C GLY A 16 0.58 5.64 8.79
N ARG A 17 0.44 5.42 7.48
CA ARG A 17 1.59 5.37 6.56
C ARG A 17 2.45 6.64 6.60
N PRO A 18 1.88 7.87 6.68
CA PRO A 18 2.69 9.08 6.80
C PRO A 18 3.57 9.10 8.05
N LEU A 19 3.06 8.66 9.21
CA LEU A 19 3.84 8.60 10.45
C LEU A 19 4.98 7.59 10.33
N LEU A 20 4.70 6.39 9.80
CA LEU A 20 5.71 5.35 9.61
C LEU A 20 6.81 5.83 8.68
N ASP A 21 6.45 6.30 7.48
CA ASP A 21 7.40 6.73 6.46
C ASP A 21 8.24 7.93 6.93
N TRP A 22 7.61 8.89 7.62
CA TRP A 22 8.33 10.02 8.20
C TRP A 22 9.33 9.59 9.27
N THR A 23 8.92 8.69 10.17
CA THR A 23 9.80 8.18 11.24
C THR A 23 11.00 7.44 10.67
N VAL A 24 10.78 6.54 9.70
CA VAL A 24 11.87 5.82 9.02
C VAL A 24 12.80 6.81 8.32
N ARG A 25 12.23 7.78 7.61
CA ARG A 25 12.99 8.81 6.91
C ARG A 25 13.87 9.62 7.87
N GLU A 26 13.33 10.10 8.98
CA GLU A 26 14.12 10.85 9.97
C GLU A 26 15.27 10.02 10.53
N GLN A 27 15.04 8.75 10.85
CA GLN A 27 16.09 7.86 11.35
C GLN A 27 17.19 7.60 10.32
N VAL A 28 16.80 7.40 9.06
CA VAL A 28 17.75 7.16 7.96
C VAL A 28 18.57 8.41 7.67
N LEU A 29 17.94 9.58 7.62
CA LEU A 29 18.60 10.86 7.30
C LEU A 29 19.38 11.46 8.46
N ALA A 30 19.30 10.88 9.66
CA ALA A 30 20.23 11.20 10.75
C ALA A 30 21.68 10.78 10.42
N SER A 31 21.87 9.89 9.44
CA SER A 31 23.18 9.51 8.91
C SER A 31 23.66 10.52 7.87
N ASP A 32 24.91 10.99 8.01
CA ASP A 32 25.58 11.87 7.04
C ASP A 32 25.98 11.16 5.73
N ARG A 33 25.89 9.83 5.69
CA ARG A 33 26.19 9.01 4.51
C ARG A 33 25.07 9.02 3.46
N ILE A 34 23.93 9.63 3.76
CA ILE A 34 22.73 9.57 2.93
C ILE A 34 22.37 10.97 2.47
N ALA A 35 22.52 11.20 1.16
CA ALA A 35 22.04 12.40 0.51
C ALA A 35 20.61 12.17 -0.01
N LEU A 36 19.70 13.08 0.32
CA LEU A 36 18.33 13.04 -0.16
C LEU A 36 18.11 14.14 -1.20
N ARG A 37 17.74 13.74 -2.42
CA ARG A 37 17.17 14.64 -3.43
C ARG A 37 15.66 14.52 -3.43
N GLN A 38 14.98 15.59 -3.00
CA GLN A 38 13.52 15.64 -2.97
C GLN A 38 12.97 16.22 -4.24
N ARG A 39 11.69 15.94 -4.52
CA ARG A 39 10.98 16.50 -5.69
C ARG A 39 11.78 16.18 -6.97
N THR A 40 12.31 14.97 -7.02
CA THR A 40 13.12 14.45 -8.12
C THR A 40 12.51 13.13 -8.56
N GLU A 41 12.20 13.01 -9.84
CA GLU A 41 11.64 11.79 -10.43
C GLU A 41 12.74 11.01 -11.17
N ALA A 42 12.79 9.69 -10.96
CA ALA A 42 13.63 8.80 -11.77
C ALA A 42 12.95 8.55 -13.12
N VAL A 43 13.56 8.99 -14.21
CA VAL A 43 12.99 8.93 -15.57
C VAL A 43 13.32 7.61 -16.24
N THR A 44 14.61 7.25 -16.28
CA THR A 44 15.10 6.00 -16.84
C THR A 44 16.45 5.60 -16.25
N LEU A 45 16.78 4.31 -16.35
CA LEU A 45 18.12 3.81 -16.02
C LEU A 45 19.11 4.16 -17.14
N THR A 46 20.37 4.39 -16.79
CA THR A 46 21.48 4.55 -17.74
C THR A 46 22.35 3.29 -17.75
N GLY A 47 23.01 3.03 -18.88
CA GLY A 47 23.79 1.81 -19.12
C GLY A 47 23.25 1.00 -20.30
N ASP A 48 23.39 -0.32 -20.24
CA ASP A 48 22.89 -1.24 -21.25
C ASP A 48 22.35 -2.54 -20.64
N GLY A 49 21.99 -3.51 -21.49
CA GLY A 49 21.45 -4.81 -21.07
C GLY A 49 22.43 -5.68 -20.26
N THR A 50 23.66 -5.24 -20.03
CA THR A 50 24.68 -5.94 -19.26
C THR A 50 24.98 -5.25 -17.92
N ARG A 51 24.92 -3.92 -17.86
CA ARG A 51 25.19 -3.16 -16.64
C ARG A 51 24.41 -1.86 -16.60
N VAL A 52 23.79 -1.59 -15.46
CA VAL A 52 23.25 -0.27 -15.10
C VAL A 52 24.35 0.55 -14.43
N SER A 53 24.51 1.79 -14.87
CA SER A 53 25.55 2.72 -14.39
C SER A 53 24.99 3.99 -13.74
N GLY A 54 23.67 4.09 -13.60
CA GLY A 54 23.04 5.28 -13.03
C GLY A 54 21.56 5.43 -13.40
N VAL A 55 21.05 6.65 -13.19
CA VAL A 55 19.66 7.02 -13.44
C VAL A 55 19.59 8.44 -14.00
N GLU A 56 18.83 8.63 -15.08
CA GLU A 56 18.39 9.96 -15.50
C GLU A 56 17.27 10.41 -14.56
N VAL A 57 17.43 11.59 -13.98
CA VAL A 57 16.46 12.17 -13.06
C VAL A 57 15.93 13.50 -13.58
N HIS A 58 14.72 13.85 -13.14
CA HIS A 58 14.03 15.08 -13.48
C HIS A 58 13.63 15.85 -12.21
N GLY A 59 14.15 17.06 -12.07
CA GLY A 59 13.77 18.00 -11.02
C GLY A 59 12.38 18.58 -11.27
N LEU A 60 11.46 18.41 -10.30
CA LEU A 60 10.07 18.86 -10.45
C LEU A 60 9.89 20.36 -10.20
N ASP A 61 10.90 21.04 -9.65
CA ASP A 61 10.87 22.47 -9.37
C ASP A 61 11.42 23.33 -10.49
N ASP A 62 12.50 22.88 -11.13
CA ASP A 62 13.25 23.60 -12.15
C ASP A 62 13.13 22.97 -13.55
N GLY A 63 12.56 21.75 -13.64
CA GLY A 63 12.47 20.98 -14.88
C GLY A 63 13.83 20.44 -15.35
N ALA A 64 14.88 20.54 -14.54
CA ALA A 64 16.22 20.13 -14.91
C ALA A 64 16.30 18.61 -15.09
N ARG A 65 17.05 18.18 -16.10
CA ARG A 65 17.41 16.77 -16.28
C ARG A 65 18.89 16.60 -16.08
N GLU A 66 19.26 15.60 -15.30
CA GLU A 66 20.65 15.23 -15.06
C GLU A 66 20.77 13.71 -14.98
N VAL A 67 21.98 13.20 -15.20
CA VAL A 67 22.30 11.80 -14.95
C VAL A 67 23.03 11.71 -13.61
N LEU A 68 22.51 10.89 -12.72
CA LEU A 68 23.19 10.49 -11.50
C LEU A 68 23.91 9.17 -11.76
N GLU A 69 25.24 9.21 -11.82
CA GLU A 69 26.06 8.01 -11.93
C GLU A 69 26.07 7.24 -10.60
N ALA A 70 25.99 5.91 -10.69
CA ALA A 70 26.01 5.03 -9.53
C ALA A 70 26.55 3.64 -9.89
N ASP A 71 27.31 3.04 -8.97
CA ASP A 71 27.75 1.65 -9.10
C ASP A 71 26.61 0.65 -8.86
N LEU A 72 25.57 1.07 -8.13
CA LEU A 72 24.40 0.29 -7.77
C LEU A 72 23.16 1.17 -7.73
N VAL A 73 22.14 0.79 -8.49
CA VAL A 73 20.80 1.40 -8.47
C VAL A 73 19.82 0.42 -7.83
N ILE A 74 19.02 0.90 -6.87
CA ILE A 74 18.00 0.10 -6.19
C ILE A 74 16.63 0.70 -6.53
N ASP A 75 15.81 -0.04 -7.27
CA ASP A 75 14.41 0.32 -7.49
C ASP A 75 13.57 -0.04 -6.26
N ALA A 76 13.25 0.99 -5.48
CA ALA A 76 12.28 0.95 -4.38
C ALA A 76 11.11 1.92 -4.63
N THR A 77 10.78 2.19 -5.91
CA THR A 77 9.71 3.12 -6.31
C THR A 77 8.29 2.57 -6.10
N GLY A 78 8.18 1.32 -5.65
CA GLY A 78 6.95 0.69 -5.23
C GLY A 78 6.05 0.30 -6.40
N ARG A 79 4.73 0.29 -6.17
CA ARG A 79 3.77 -0.31 -7.11
C ARG A 79 3.79 0.35 -8.49
N GLY A 80 4.10 1.65 -8.53
CA GLY A 80 4.19 2.48 -9.73
C GLY A 80 5.52 2.36 -10.48
N SER A 81 6.41 1.44 -10.10
CA SER A 81 7.73 1.28 -10.71
C SER A 81 7.69 1.24 -12.25
N GLY A 82 8.62 1.99 -12.84
CA GLY A 82 8.91 2.02 -14.27
C GLY A 82 9.78 0.87 -14.76
N LEU A 83 10.20 -0.05 -13.90
CA LEU A 83 11.22 -1.08 -14.16
C LEU A 83 11.06 -1.79 -15.50
N ARG A 84 9.84 -2.24 -15.83
CA ARG A 84 9.57 -2.95 -17.08
C ARG A 84 9.89 -2.10 -18.32
N LYS A 85 9.60 -0.80 -18.25
CA LYS A 85 9.94 0.16 -19.31
C LYS A 85 11.44 0.40 -19.37
N TRP A 86 12.09 0.57 -18.21
CA TRP A 86 13.53 0.80 -18.11
C TRP A 86 14.34 -0.39 -18.65
N LEU A 87 14.00 -1.62 -18.27
CA LEU A 87 14.66 -2.83 -18.79
C LEU A 87 14.51 -2.95 -20.30
N SER A 88 13.30 -2.67 -20.83
CA SER A 88 13.09 -2.65 -22.28
C SER A 88 13.91 -1.57 -22.98
N ALA A 89 14.08 -0.39 -22.37
CA ALA A 89 14.91 0.69 -22.91
C ALA A 89 16.40 0.34 -22.93
N LEU A 90 16.86 -0.50 -21.98
CA LEU A 90 18.20 -1.08 -21.94
C LEU A 90 18.38 -2.26 -22.93
N GLY A 91 17.33 -2.63 -23.67
CA GLY A 91 17.36 -3.73 -24.65
C GLY A 91 17.17 -5.13 -24.06
N LEU A 92 16.76 -5.25 -22.79
CA LEU A 92 16.41 -6.55 -22.20
C LEU A 92 15.03 -7.03 -22.67
N PRO A 93 14.82 -8.35 -22.76
CA PRO A 93 13.50 -8.91 -23.03
C PRO A 93 12.54 -8.58 -21.87
N PRO A 94 11.21 -8.62 -22.13
CA PRO A 94 10.21 -8.39 -21.09
C PRO A 94 10.35 -9.37 -19.91
N VAL A 95 10.36 -8.85 -18.68
CA VAL A 95 10.31 -9.67 -17.47
C VAL A 95 8.95 -10.36 -17.37
N GLU A 96 8.95 -11.65 -17.06
CA GLU A 96 7.74 -12.40 -16.79
C GLU A 96 7.01 -11.83 -15.56
N VAL A 97 5.68 -11.76 -15.64
CA VAL A 97 4.84 -11.19 -14.60
C VAL A 97 3.62 -12.06 -14.34
N ASP A 98 3.42 -12.42 -13.07
CA ASP A 98 2.15 -12.98 -12.62
C ASP A 98 1.24 -11.88 -12.08
N ILE A 99 -0.02 -11.94 -12.49
CA ILE A 99 -1.07 -11.01 -12.07
C ILE A 99 -2.26 -11.83 -11.56
N VAL A 100 -2.61 -11.62 -10.29
CA VAL A 100 -3.83 -12.19 -9.68
C VAL A 100 -4.71 -11.04 -9.21
N ASP A 101 -5.85 -10.87 -9.88
CA ASP A 101 -6.82 -9.83 -9.56
C ASP A 101 -8.06 -10.40 -8.88
N ALA A 102 -8.14 -10.27 -7.56
CA ALA A 102 -9.32 -10.62 -6.78
C ALA A 102 -10.48 -9.62 -6.97
N GLY A 103 -10.25 -8.49 -7.64
CA GLY A 103 -11.23 -7.43 -7.87
C GLY A 103 -11.69 -6.76 -6.57
N ILE A 104 -10.81 -6.71 -5.57
CA ILE A 104 -11.11 -6.09 -4.28
C ILE A 104 -11.06 -4.58 -4.44
N ALA A 105 -12.07 -3.91 -3.88
CA ALA A 105 -12.13 -2.47 -3.78
C ALA A 105 -12.26 -2.06 -2.30
N TYR A 106 -11.68 -0.92 -1.95
CA TYR A 106 -11.62 -0.37 -0.60
C TYR A 106 -12.21 1.03 -0.56
N SER A 107 -13.00 1.32 0.48
CA SER A 107 -13.56 2.62 0.81
C SER A 107 -13.16 2.93 2.24
N THR A 108 -12.33 3.96 2.43
CA THR A 108 -11.71 4.28 3.71
C THR A 108 -12.11 5.66 4.17
N ARG A 109 -12.36 5.80 5.48
CA ARG A 109 -12.60 7.07 6.14
C ARG A 109 -11.94 7.07 7.53
N GLN A 110 -11.49 8.22 7.99
CA GLN A 110 -10.99 8.38 9.36
C GLN A 110 -12.05 9.01 10.26
N PHE A 111 -12.04 8.63 11.53
CA PHE A 111 -12.95 9.10 12.57
C PHE A 111 -12.17 9.52 13.82
N VAL A 112 -12.75 10.42 14.61
CA VAL A 112 -12.28 10.67 15.98
C VAL A 112 -12.54 9.42 16.82
N ALA A 113 -11.50 8.84 17.38
CA ALA A 113 -11.65 7.74 18.31
C ALA A 113 -12.26 8.26 19.63
N PRO A 114 -13.15 7.50 20.29
CA PRO A 114 -13.59 7.84 21.63
C PRO A 114 -12.39 8.02 22.58
N PRO A 115 -12.47 8.91 23.58
CA PRO A 115 -11.40 9.09 24.56
C PRO A 115 -10.96 7.76 25.18
N GLY A 116 -9.65 7.50 25.20
CA GLY A 116 -9.07 6.25 25.69
C GLY A 116 -9.11 5.08 24.70
N ALA A 117 -9.83 5.18 23.59
CA ALA A 117 -9.97 4.11 22.61
C ALA A 117 -8.85 4.05 21.55
N THR A 118 -7.80 4.85 21.70
CA THR A 118 -6.53 4.67 20.97
C THR A 118 -5.53 3.83 21.76
N ALA A 119 -5.65 3.78 23.09
CA ALA A 119 -4.81 2.97 23.96
C ALA A 119 -5.55 1.69 24.35
N GLY A 120 -5.21 0.57 23.71
CA GLY A 120 -5.74 -0.76 24.09
C GLY A 120 -7.08 -1.16 23.47
N PHE A 121 -7.68 -0.32 22.61
CA PHE A 121 -8.80 -0.76 21.79
C PHE A 121 -8.32 -1.80 20.77
N PRO A 122 -8.96 -2.97 20.65
CA PRO A 122 -8.52 -4.00 19.73
C PRO A 122 -8.84 -3.62 18.28
N ALA A 123 -7.99 -4.08 17.36
CA ALA A 123 -8.34 -4.09 15.94
C ALA A 123 -9.63 -4.92 15.74
N VAL A 124 -10.59 -4.36 14.99
CA VAL A 124 -11.84 -5.03 14.64
C VAL A 124 -11.81 -5.41 13.17
N ASN A 125 -12.19 -6.64 12.86
CA ASN A 125 -12.34 -7.13 11.49
C ASN A 125 -13.62 -7.96 11.37
N VAL A 126 -14.52 -7.50 10.51
CA VAL A 126 -15.74 -8.22 10.11
C VAL A 126 -15.48 -8.80 8.72
N ALA A 127 -15.28 -10.11 8.67
CA ALA A 127 -15.09 -10.85 7.43
C ALA A 127 -16.42 -11.14 6.73
N ALA A 128 -16.36 -11.26 5.39
CA ALA A 128 -17.50 -11.66 4.58
C ALA A 128 -18.08 -13.01 5.02
N ASP A 129 -19.39 -13.19 4.80
CA ASP A 129 -20.02 -14.49 4.99
C ASP A 129 -19.84 -15.37 3.75
N HIS A 130 -18.94 -16.35 3.83
CA HIS A 130 -18.69 -17.31 2.74
C HIS A 130 -19.92 -18.16 2.36
N ARG A 131 -20.99 -18.17 3.15
CA ARG A 131 -22.24 -18.88 2.84
C ARG A 131 -23.17 -18.07 1.94
N GLU A 132 -22.97 -16.76 1.85
CA GLU A 132 -23.81 -15.90 1.02
C GLU A 132 -23.33 -15.90 -0.44
N ARG A 133 -24.25 -16.04 -1.39
CA ARG A 133 -23.96 -16.01 -2.83
C ARG A 133 -24.00 -14.58 -3.37
N ARG A 134 -23.23 -13.69 -2.75
CA ARG A 134 -23.07 -12.29 -3.19
C ARG A 134 -21.60 -11.86 -3.07
N PRO A 135 -21.19 -10.75 -3.69
CA PRO A 135 -19.86 -10.20 -3.46
C PRO A 135 -19.59 -10.05 -1.96
N GLY A 136 -18.45 -10.57 -1.50
CA GLY A 136 -18.08 -10.55 -0.10
C GLY A 136 -17.89 -9.11 0.35
N ARG A 137 -18.44 -8.75 1.52
CA ARG A 137 -18.31 -7.43 2.13
C ARG A 137 -17.52 -7.54 3.43
N PHE A 138 -16.54 -6.66 3.62
CA PHE A 138 -15.68 -6.65 4.80
C PHE A 138 -15.67 -5.26 5.42
N GLY A 139 -15.37 -5.20 6.72
CA GLY A 139 -15.14 -3.94 7.42
C GLY A 139 -14.09 -4.09 8.50
N VAL A 140 -13.18 -3.12 8.58
CA VAL A 140 -12.17 -3.05 9.64
C VAL A 140 -12.23 -1.71 10.35
N VAL A 141 -11.94 -1.73 11.66
CA VAL A 141 -11.73 -0.53 12.48
C VAL A 141 -10.39 -0.67 13.17
N PHE A 142 -9.47 0.24 12.87
CA PHE A 142 -8.12 0.21 13.37
C PHE A 142 -7.78 1.50 14.11
N PRO A 143 -7.30 1.42 15.37
CA PRO A 143 -6.78 2.60 16.05
C PRO A 143 -5.51 3.09 15.38
N GLN A 144 -5.35 4.40 15.31
CA GLN A 144 -4.17 5.09 14.79
C GLN A 144 -3.72 6.18 15.76
N GLU A 145 -2.53 6.72 15.50
CA GLU A 145 -1.99 7.87 16.19
C GLU A 145 -2.95 9.07 16.20
N GLY A 146 -2.77 9.96 17.17
CA GLY A 146 -3.50 11.24 17.22
C GLY A 146 -4.98 11.12 17.57
N GLY A 147 -5.40 10.05 18.25
CA GLY A 147 -6.80 9.94 18.71
C GLY A 147 -7.77 9.53 17.60
N ARG A 148 -7.32 8.74 16.61
CA ARG A 148 -8.08 8.45 15.39
C ARG A 148 -8.38 6.98 15.21
N TRP A 149 -9.47 6.69 14.51
CA TRP A 149 -9.77 5.39 13.96
C TRP A 149 -9.76 5.46 12.44
N MET A 150 -9.03 4.55 11.79
CA MET A 150 -9.18 4.29 10.36
C MET A 150 -10.22 3.20 10.18
N VAL A 151 -11.25 3.49 9.39
CA VAL A 151 -12.29 2.52 9.05
C VAL A 151 -12.23 2.27 7.55
N THR A 152 -12.03 1.01 7.16
CA THR A 152 -12.02 0.59 5.76
C THR A 152 -13.12 -0.44 5.55
N LEU A 153 -14.03 -0.11 4.64
CA LEU A 153 -15.00 -1.03 4.08
C LEU A 153 -14.44 -1.57 2.77
N SER A 154 -14.69 -2.84 2.47
CA SER A 154 -14.27 -3.42 1.19
C SER A 154 -15.28 -4.38 0.64
N CYS A 155 -15.17 -4.64 -0.66
CA CYS A 155 -15.93 -5.67 -1.34
C CYS A 155 -15.06 -6.48 -2.31
N THR A 156 -15.44 -7.72 -2.58
CA THR A 156 -14.92 -8.46 -3.74
C THR A 156 -15.54 -7.94 -5.04
N ARG A 157 -15.06 -8.46 -6.17
CA ARG A 157 -15.55 -8.13 -7.51
C ARG A 157 -17.09 -8.12 -7.59
N GLY A 158 -17.61 -7.07 -8.20
CA GLY A 158 -19.05 -6.88 -8.43
C GLY A 158 -19.83 -6.32 -7.23
N GLY A 159 -19.18 -6.00 -6.11
CA GLY A 159 -19.84 -5.39 -4.96
C GLY A 159 -20.01 -3.87 -5.07
N ASP A 160 -21.10 -3.37 -4.48
CA ASP A 160 -21.42 -1.94 -4.41
C ASP A 160 -20.69 -1.26 -3.25
N LEU A 161 -19.41 -0.99 -3.45
CA LEU A 161 -18.59 -0.28 -2.48
C LEU A 161 -19.08 1.18 -2.31
N PRO A 162 -19.22 1.71 -1.08
CA PRO A 162 -19.68 3.07 -0.88
C PRO A 162 -18.64 4.07 -1.38
N THR A 163 -19.07 5.01 -2.20
CA THR A 163 -18.22 6.09 -2.76
C THR A 163 -18.56 7.46 -2.21
N THR A 164 -19.64 7.57 -1.43
CA THR A 164 -20.11 8.82 -0.82
C THR A 164 -20.19 8.68 0.69
N GLU A 165 -20.25 9.81 1.38
CA GLU A 165 -20.38 9.83 2.84
C GLU A 165 -21.73 9.26 3.33
N GLU A 166 -22.80 9.53 2.58
CA GLU A 166 -24.15 9.07 2.88
C GLU A 166 -24.27 7.53 2.81
N ASP A 167 -23.52 6.91 1.90
CA ASP A 167 -23.53 5.46 1.68
C ASP A 167 -22.66 4.68 2.68
N PHE A 168 -21.71 5.35 3.35
CA PHE A 168 -20.70 4.68 4.17
C PHE A 168 -21.30 3.93 5.36
N LEU A 169 -22.17 4.60 6.13
CA LEU A 169 -22.81 4.00 7.31
C LEU A 169 -23.86 2.94 6.93
N PRO A 170 -24.75 3.14 5.94
CA PRO A 170 -25.61 2.09 5.41
C PRO A 170 -24.84 0.84 4.96
N TYR A 171 -23.72 1.00 4.25
CA TYR A 171 -22.90 -0.13 3.85
C TYR A 171 -22.30 -0.86 5.06
N ALA A 172 -21.75 -0.13 6.04
CA ALA A 172 -21.23 -0.70 7.28
C ALA A 172 -22.29 -1.50 8.05
N ARG A 173 -23.56 -1.07 8.03
CA ARG A 173 -24.69 -1.79 8.65
C ARG A 173 -25.04 -3.08 7.91
N SER A 174 -24.77 -3.13 6.60
CA SER A 174 -25.08 -4.28 5.74
C SER A 174 -24.04 -5.41 5.80
N LEU A 175 -22.93 -5.18 6.52
CA LEU A 175 -21.94 -6.22 6.79
C LEU A 175 -22.60 -7.38 7.54
N ARG A 176 -21.91 -8.52 7.56
CA ARG A 176 -22.37 -9.73 8.26
C ARG A 176 -22.71 -9.46 9.74
N ASP A 177 -22.02 -8.50 10.35
CA ASP A 177 -22.25 -8.06 11.72
C ASP A 177 -22.31 -6.52 11.75
N PRO A 178 -23.29 -5.89 12.43
CA PRO A 178 -23.44 -4.45 12.47
C PRO A 178 -22.39 -3.72 13.32
N LEU A 179 -21.46 -4.43 13.97
CA LEU A 179 -20.48 -3.87 14.90
C LEU A 179 -19.73 -2.66 14.33
N VAL A 180 -19.26 -2.73 13.09
CA VAL A 180 -18.54 -1.59 12.48
C VAL A 180 -19.44 -0.35 12.44
N ALA A 181 -20.70 -0.51 12.04
CA ALA A 181 -21.65 0.59 12.03
C ALA A 181 -21.97 1.10 13.44
N GLN A 182 -22.08 0.21 14.42
CA GLN A 182 -22.33 0.60 15.83
C GLN A 182 -21.15 1.39 16.41
N LEU A 183 -19.91 1.04 16.05
CA LEU A 183 -18.70 1.73 16.48
C LEU A 183 -18.58 3.12 15.86
N ILE A 184 -18.90 3.27 14.57
CA ILE A 184 -18.71 4.54 13.87
C ILE A 184 -19.91 5.49 13.94
N ALA A 185 -21.13 5.00 14.24
CA ALA A 185 -22.32 5.84 14.33
C ALA A 185 -22.25 6.98 15.36
N PRO A 186 -21.64 6.81 16.55
CA PRO A 186 -21.59 7.87 17.56
C PRO A 186 -20.35 8.77 17.45
N VAL A 187 -19.49 8.59 16.45
CA VAL A 187 -18.22 9.32 16.34
C VAL A 187 -18.14 10.16 15.07
N GLU A 188 -17.43 11.26 15.18
CA GLU A 188 -17.28 12.23 14.09
C GLU A 188 -16.28 11.74 13.04
N PRO A 189 -16.64 11.74 11.75
CA PRO A 189 -15.68 11.54 10.68
C PRO A 189 -14.84 12.79 10.42
N ILE A 190 -13.55 12.61 10.14
CA ILE A 190 -12.58 13.71 9.95
C ILE A 190 -11.99 13.77 8.54
N THR A 191 -12.45 12.91 7.64
CA THR A 191 -12.05 12.90 6.22
C THR A 191 -13.25 12.65 5.32
N PRO A 192 -13.16 13.00 4.01
CA PRO A 192 -14.04 12.43 3.00
C PRO A 192 -13.82 10.91 2.86
N VAL A 193 -14.64 10.28 2.02
CA VAL A 193 -14.48 8.88 1.65
C VAL A 193 -13.43 8.74 0.54
N PHE A 194 -12.39 7.94 0.81
CA PHE A 194 -11.36 7.61 -0.17
C PHE A 194 -11.59 6.23 -0.75
N VAL A 195 -11.75 6.15 -2.06
CA VAL A 195 -11.99 4.90 -2.79
C VAL A 195 -10.72 4.46 -3.51
N SER A 196 -10.31 3.22 -3.28
CA SER A 196 -9.19 2.60 -3.97
C SER A 196 -9.61 1.27 -4.59
N ARG A 197 -9.27 1.09 -5.87
CA ARG A 197 -9.41 -0.19 -6.60
C ARG A 197 -8.06 -0.83 -6.88
N ILE A 198 -7.05 -0.47 -6.09
CA ILE A 198 -5.71 -1.05 -6.16
C ILE A 198 -5.77 -2.41 -5.44
N GLY A 199 -6.16 -3.45 -6.17
CA GLY A 199 -6.44 -4.79 -5.62
C GLY A 199 -5.71 -5.95 -6.29
N VAL A 200 -4.86 -5.65 -7.27
CA VAL A 200 -4.10 -6.66 -8.01
C VAL A 200 -2.85 -7.07 -7.23
N ASN A 201 -2.68 -8.39 -7.05
CA ASN A 201 -1.40 -8.98 -6.71
C ASN A 201 -0.56 -9.06 -7.99
N ARG A 202 0.67 -8.56 -7.93
CA ARG A 202 1.61 -8.61 -9.04
C ARG A 202 2.94 -9.13 -8.52
N ARG A 203 3.55 -10.07 -9.23
CA ARG A 203 4.93 -10.50 -8.98
C ARG A 203 5.70 -10.51 -10.30
N LEU A 204 6.86 -9.86 -10.31
CA LEU A 204 7.83 -9.94 -11.39
C LEU A 204 8.81 -11.09 -11.10
N TYR A 205 9.33 -11.71 -12.16
CA TYR A 205 10.33 -12.78 -12.07
C TYR A 205 11.66 -12.42 -12.76
N PRO A 206 12.43 -11.45 -12.23
CA PRO A 206 13.79 -11.17 -12.71
C PRO A 206 14.68 -12.42 -12.82
N GLU A 207 14.51 -13.36 -11.90
CA GLU A 207 15.26 -14.61 -11.81
C GLU A 207 15.03 -15.57 -12.99
N ARG A 208 14.01 -15.32 -13.84
CA ARG A 208 13.72 -16.13 -15.03
C ARG A 208 14.28 -15.53 -16.32
N LEU A 209 14.90 -14.36 -16.26
CA LEU A 209 15.66 -13.82 -17.39
C LEU A 209 17.01 -14.53 -17.50
N ASP A 210 17.43 -14.84 -18.74
CA ASP A 210 18.74 -15.42 -19.02
C ASP A 210 19.89 -14.50 -18.57
N ARG A 211 19.64 -13.19 -18.53
CA ARG A 211 20.58 -12.17 -18.07
C ARG A 211 19.85 -11.08 -17.31
N TRP A 212 20.41 -10.70 -16.17
CA TRP A 212 20.06 -9.51 -15.40
C TRP A 212 21.23 -8.54 -15.44
N PRO A 213 21.02 -7.22 -15.62
CA PRO A 213 22.13 -6.28 -15.67
C PRO A 213 22.80 -6.14 -14.29
N ASP A 214 24.13 -6.12 -14.28
CA ASP A 214 24.90 -5.80 -13.08
C ASP A 214 24.55 -4.36 -12.60
N GLY A 215 24.65 -4.11 -11.30
CA GLY A 215 24.40 -2.79 -10.73
C GLY A 215 22.93 -2.41 -10.59
N LEU A 216 21.99 -3.35 -10.73
CA LEU A 216 20.55 -3.12 -10.50
C LEU A 216 19.96 -4.11 -9.48
N LEU A 217 19.27 -3.59 -8.46
CA LEU A 217 18.43 -4.37 -7.54
C LEU A 217 17.01 -3.82 -7.50
N VAL A 218 16.04 -4.66 -7.17
CA VAL A 218 14.60 -4.31 -7.11
C VAL A 218 14.03 -4.83 -5.81
N LEU A 219 13.33 -3.97 -5.05
CA LEU A 219 12.83 -4.30 -3.72
C LEU A 219 11.39 -3.79 -3.51
N GLY A 220 10.70 -4.38 -2.53
CA GLY A 220 9.33 -4.01 -2.15
C GLY A 220 8.32 -4.19 -3.28
N ASP A 221 7.32 -3.30 -3.31
CA ASP A 221 6.22 -3.32 -4.29
C ASP A 221 6.69 -3.17 -5.76
N SER A 222 7.94 -2.75 -6.00
CA SER A 222 8.52 -2.75 -7.35
C SER A 222 8.69 -4.18 -7.90
N LEU A 223 9.05 -5.14 -7.03
CA LEU A 223 9.24 -6.56 -7.38
C LEU A 223 7.94 -7.35 -7.21
N ALA A 224 7.29 -7.23 -6.04
CA ALA A 224 6.08 -7.96 -5.72
C ALA A 224 5.15 -7.08 -4.88
N ALA A 225 3.97 -6.78 -5.43
CA ALA A 225 2.96 -5.96 -4.79
C ALA A 225 1.72 -6.80 -4.51
N PHE A 226 1.26 -6.83 -3.27
CA PHE A 226 0.08 -7.60 -2.86
C PHE A 226 -1.10 -6.69 -2.53
N ASN A 227 -2.31 -7.22 -2.63
CA ASN A 227 -3.47 -6.58 -2.08
C ASN A 227 -3.44 -6.73 -0.55
N PRO A 228 -3.94 -5.74 0.19
CA PRO A 228 -3.71 -5.67 1.63
C PRO A 228 -4.61 -6.61 2.44
N ILE A 229 -5.39 -7.51 1.82
CA ILE A 229 -6.33 -8.38 2.57
C ILE A 229 -5.61 -9.30 3.56
N HIS A 230 -4.33 -9.60 3.28
CA HIS A 230 -3.46 -10.40 4.15
C HIS A 230 -2.47 -9.56 4.98
N GLY A 231 -2.50 -8.23 4.87
CA GLY A 231 -1.58 -7.34 5.59
C GLY A 231 -0.11 -7.48 5.18
N HIS A 232 0.16 -7.95 3.95
CA HIS A 232 1.51 -8.06 3.39
C HIS A 232 1.82 -6.84 2.53
N GLY A 233 3.00 -6.24 2.74
CA GLY A 233 3.55 -5.11 1.98
C GLY A 233 4.97 -4.80 2.41
#